data_AF-A0A1W9X181-F1
#
_entry.id   AF-A0A1W9X181-F1
#
_cell.length_a   1.000
_cell.length_b   1.000
_cell.length_c   1.000
_cell.angle_alpha   90.00
_cell.angle_beta   90.00
_cell.angle_gamma   90.00
#
_symmetry.space_group_name_H-M   'P 1'
#
loop_
_entity.id
_entity.type
_entity.pdbx_description
1 polymer ?
#
loop_
_entity_poly.entity_id
_entity_poly.type
_entity_poly.pdbx_seq_one_letter_code
_entity_poly.pdbx_strand_id
1 'polypeptide(L)'
;MAIGDSCLFHIRGDKLENGFPIAHSEQFNNRPLLLSSVAAPNENIAQHLVYKQTLSLQRGDEFYLMTDALACWFLQMSEKKRQPWRTMRSLKQSDFEQWIAKLRNTKALRNDDVTLLQIITK
;
A
#
# COMPACT_ATOMS: atom_id res chain seq x y z
N MET A 1 -7.52 -7.96 7.72
CA MET A 1 -8.31 -8.54 6.62
C MET A 1 -8.31 -7.54 5.48
N ALA A 2 -8.18 -7.97 4.25
CA ALA A 2 -8.26 -7.11 3.07
C ALA A 2 -8.99 -7.85 1.93
N ILE A 3 -9.63 -7.05 1.08
CA ILE A 3 -10.15 -7.42 -0.23
C ILE A 3 -9.60 -6.36 -1.19
N GLY A 4 -9.10 -6.78 -2.34
CA GLY A 4 -8.43 -5.92 -3.31
C GLY A 4 -6.91 -5.89 -3.16
N ASP A 5 -6.32 -4.83 -3.68
CA ASP A 5 -4.88 -4.62 -3.83
C ASP A 5 -4.38 -3.30 -3.20
N SER A 6 -5.26 -2.59 -2.48
CA SER A 6 -4.80 -1.55 -1.55
C SER A 6 -3.98 -2.19 -0.44
N CYS A 7 -2.80 -1.61 -0.15
CA CYS A 7 -1.82 -2.23 0.72
C CYS A 7 -1.53 -1.40 1.98
N LEU A 8 -1.43 -2.10 3.10
CA LEU A 8 -0.90 -1.63 4.37
C LEU A 8 0.55 -2.11 4.52
N PHE A 9 1.46 -1.18 4.74
CA PHE A 9 2.86 -1.45 5.06
C PHE A 9 3.16 -1.05 6.48
N HIS A 10 3.87 -1.90 7.20
CA HIS A 10 4.34 -1.67 8.57
C HIS A 10 5.85 -1.44 8.56
N ILE A 11 6.25 -0.25 9.01
CA ILE A 11 7.64 0.14 9.21
C ILE A 11 7.93 0.18 10.70
N ARG A 12 9.07 -0.39 11.10
CA ARG A 12 9.62 -0.24 12.45
C ARG A 12 11.04 0.32 12.35
N GLY A 13 11.22 1.53 12.88
CA GLY A 13 12.46 2.29 12.68
C GLY A 13 12.67 2.67 11.22
N ASP A 14 13.51 1.93 10.51
CA ASP A 14 13.80 2.12 9.08
C ASP A 14 13.84 0.78 8.32
N LYS A 15 12.97 -0.15 8.72
CA LYS A 15 12.81 -1.44 8.07
C LYS A 15 11.35 -1.71 7.77
N LEU A 16 11.08 -2.17 6.56
CA LEU A 16 9.80 -2.73 6.17
C LEU A 16 9.65 -4.09 6.86
N GLU A 17 8.83 -4.14 7.91
CA GLU A 17 8.59 -5.36 8.68
C GLU A 17 7.52 -6.23 8.02
N ASN A 18 6.45 -5.61 7.52
CA ASN A 18 5.36 -6.33 6.85
C ASN A 18 4.73 -5.51 5.72
N GLY A 19 4.24 -6.20 4.70
CA GLY A 19 3.35 -5.68 3.65
C GLY A 19 2.12 -6.59 3.52
N PHE A 20 0.95 -6.00 3.32
CA PHE A 20 -0.32 -6.70 3.31
C PHE A 20 -1.34 -5.97 2.43
N PRO A 21 -2.14 -6.65 1.57
CA PRO A 21 -2.14 -8.08 1.32
C PRO A 21 -1.06 -8.51 0.31
N ILE A 22 -0.49 -7.59 -0.46
CA ILE A 22 0.54 -7.86 -1.47
C ILE A 22 1.94 -7.58 -0.89
N ALA A 23 2.88 -8.49 -1.13
CA ALA A 23 4.25 -8.40 -0.62
C ALA A 23 5.28 -8.10 -1.71
N HIS A 24 4.97 -8.39 -2.98
CA HIS A 24 5.86 -8.15 -4.12
C HIS A 24 5.17 -7.32 -5.21
N SER A 25 5.93 -6.41 -5.83
CA SER A 25 5.39 -5.50 -6.84
C SER A 25 4.87 -6.20 -8.10
N GLU A 26 5.40 -7.39 -8.41
CA GLU A 26 4.97 -8.22 -9.56
C GLU A 26 3.58 -8.86 -9.37
N GLN A 27 3.05 -8.90 -8.15
CA GLN A 27 1.74 -9.50 -7.88
C GLN A 27 0.58 -8.56 -8.25
N PHE A 28 0.85 -7.26 -8.42
CA PHE A 28 -0.13 -6.31 -8.91
C PHE A 28 -0.54 -6.65 -10.33
N ASN A 29 -1.84 -6.76 -10.56
CA ASN A 29 -2.41 -7.11 -11.85
C ASN A 29 -3.79 -6.46 -12.01
N ASN A 30 -4.39 -6.57 -13.19
CA ASN A 30 -5.67 -5.92 -13.51
C ASN A 30 -6.91 -6.68 -12.99
N ARG A 31 -6.72 -7.74 -12.20
CA ARG A 31 -7.79 -8.62 -11.70
C ARG A 31 -7.59 -8.95 -10.21
N PRO A 32 -7.54 -7.96 -9.32
CA PRO A 32 -7.54 -8.22 -7.89
C PRO A 32 -8.85 -8.88 -7.46
N LEU A 33 -8.86 -9.51 -6.28
CA LEU A 33 -10.10 -9.96 -5.66
C LEU A 33 -10.94 -8.73 -5.29
N LEU A 34 -12.13 -8.58 -5.86
CA LEU A 34 -12.98 -7.40 -5.63
C LEU A 34 -14.32 -7.79 -5.00
N LEU A 35 -14.87 -6.86 -4.21
CA LEU A 35 -16.28 -6.91 -3.82
C LEU A 35 -17.13 -6.45 -5.01
N SER A 36 -18.05 -7.30 -5.44
CA SER A 36 -19.02 -6.95 -6.47
C SER A 36 -20.06 -5.98 -5.92
N SER A 37 -20.51 -5.01 -6.73
CA SER A 37 -21.67 -4.19 -6.39
C SER A 37 -22.99 -4.96 -6.44
N VAL A 38 -22.98 -6.17 -7.02
CA VAL A 38 -24.12 -7.09 -7.06
C VAL A 38 -23.94 -8.16 -5.98
N ALA A 39 -25.03 -8.52 -5.29
CA ALA A 39 -24.97 -9.43 -4.14
C ALA A 39 -24.58 -10.87 -4.52
N ALA A 40 -25.11 -11.43 -5.61
CA ALA A 40 -24.93 -12.84 -5.96
C ALA A 40 -23.45 -13.27 -6.10
N PRO A 41 -22.55 -12.51 -6.77
CA PRO A 41 -21.13 -12.86 -6.82
C PRO A 41 -20.40 -12.80 -5.46
N ASN A 42 -20.96 -12.15 -4.45
CA ASN A 42 -20.32 -11.99 -3.13
C ASN A 42 -20.62 -13.14 -2.17
N GLU A 43 -21.56 -14.05 -2.48
CA GLU A 43 -22.02 -15.10 -1.56
C GLU A 43 -20.87 -15.97 -1.01
N ASN A 44 -19.83 -16.19 -1.81
CA ASN A 44 -18.67 -17.01 -1.42
C ASN A 44 -17.40 -16.17 -1.17
N ILE A 45 -17.48 -14.84 -1.10
CA ILE A 45 -16.28 -13.99 -0.99
C ILE A 45 -15.51 -14.24 0.31
N ALA A 46 -16.20 -14.66 1.37
CA ALA A 46 -15.58 -15.02 2.64
C ALA A 46 -14.62 -16.21 2.51
N GLN A 47 -14.87 -17.13 1.58
CA GLN A 47 -13.97 -18.26 1.28
C GLN A 47 -12.70 -17.80 0.55
N HIS A 48 -12.78 -16.64 -0.11
CA HIS A 48 -11.67 -15.98 -0.78
C HIS A 48 -11.03 -14.88 0.08
N LEU A 49 -11.35 -14.77 1.38
CA LEU A 49 -10.63 -13.89 2.29
C LEU A 49 -9.23 -14.47 2.55
N VAL A 50 -8.32 -14.22 1.62
CA VAL A 50 -7.01 -14.86 1.56
C VAL A 50 -6.06 -14.32 2.65
N TYR A 51 -6.35 -13.16 3.25
CA TYR A 51 -5.34 -12.45 4.04
C TYR A 51 -5.86 -11.97 5.40
N LYS A 52 -5.36 -12.60 6.47
CA LYS A 52 -5.47 -12.13 7.87
C LYS A 52 -4.07 -12.02 8.45
N GLN A 53 -3.66 -10.81 8.82
CA GLN A 53 -2.40 -10.55 9.50
C GLN A 53 -2.68 -10.03 10.91
N THR A 54 -1.90 -10.52 11.88
CA THR A 54 -1.86 -10.00 13.24
C THR A 54 -0.46 -9.45 13.49
N LEU A 55 -0.37 -8.24 14.03
CA LEU A 55 0.90 -7.58 14.33
C LEU A 55 0.90 -7.12 15.79
N SER A 56 2.03 -7.26 16.47
CA SER A 56 2.26 -6.65 17.78
C SER A 56 2.78 -5.24 17.60
N LEU A 57 1.97 -4.25 18.00
CA LEU A 57 2.31 -2.84 17.92
C LEU A 57 3.37 -2.46 18.97
N GLN A 58 4.32 -1.65 18.56
CA GLN A 58 5.31 -1.00 19.41
C GLN A 58 5.26 0.50 19.19
N ARG A 59 5.72 1.28 20.17
CA ARG A 59 5.87 2.73 20.04
C ARG A 59 6.87 3.06 18.93
N GLY A 60 6.53 3.99 18.05
CA GLY A 60 7.34 4.36 16.90
C GLY A 60 7.14 3.47 15.66
N ASP A 61 6.18 2.55 15.69
CA ASP A 61 5.71 1.87 14.48
C ASP A 61 4.98 2.86 13.57
N GLU A 62 5.24 2.75 12.27
CA GLU A 62 4.57 3.55 11.24
C GLU A 62 3.82 2.62 10.30
N PHE A 63 2.60 3.01 9.97
CA PHE A 63 1.73 2.29 9.04
C PHE A 63 1.39 3.19 7.88
N TYR A 64 1.56 2.66 6.66
CA TYR A 64 1.24 3.33 5.42
C TYR A 64 0.20 2.51 4.67
N LEU A 65 -1.03 2.99 4.62
CA LEU A 65 -2.09 2.42 3.80
C LEU A 65 -2.19 3.23 2.50
N MET A 66 -2.14 2.57 1.36
CA MET A 66 -2.18 3.24 0.07
C MET A 66 -2.88 2.41 -1.00
N THR A 67 -3.41 3.09 -2.02
CA THR A 67 -3.97 2.43 -3.20
C THR A 67 -2.88 1.79 -4.04
N ASP A 68 -3.30 0.89 -4.91
CA ASP A 68 -2.45 -0.05 -5.65
C ASP A 68 -1.35 0.62 -6.48
N ALA A 69 -1.64 1.75 -7.13
CA ALA A 69 -0.63 2.49 -7.92
C ALA A 69 0.57 2.90 -7.06
N LEU A 70 0.33 3.46 -5.88
CA LEU A 70 1.39 3.88 -4.96
C LEU A 70 2.00 2.70 -4.20
N ALA A 71 1.20 1.69 -3.87
CA ALA A 71 1.68 0.46 -3.23
C ALA A 71 2.67 -0.30 -4.14
N CYS A 72 2.37 -0.39 -5.43
CA CYS A 72 3.24 -0.99 -6.43
C CYS A 72 4.58 -0.24 -6.50
N TRP A 73 4.54 1.10 -6.61
CA TRP A 73 5.75 1.93 -6.58
C TRP A 73 6.55 1.74 -5.28
N PHE A 74 5.87 1.70 -4.13
CA PHE A 74 6.49 1.52 -2.83
C PHE A 74 7.27 0.20 -2.74
N LEU A 75 6.66 -0.90 -3.20
CA LEU A 75 7.32 -2.20 -3.23
C LEU A 75 8.49 -2.21 -4.22
N GLN A 76 8.34 -1.66 -5.42
CA GLN A 76 9.44 -1.56 -6.40
C GLN A 76 10.65 -0.80 -5.84
N MET A 77 10.43 0.28 -5.09
CA MET A 77 11.50 1.02 -4.44
C MET A 77 12.15 0.19 -3.32
N SER A 78 11.34 -0.47 -2.50
CA SER A 78 11.82 -1.32 -1.40
C SER A 78 12.65 -2.51 -1.90
N GLU A 79 12.20 -3.18 -2.97
CA GLU A 79 12.89 -4.28 -3.65
C GLU A 79 14.24 -3.82 -4.23
N LYS A 80 14.35 -2.57 -4.68
CA LYS A 80 15.60 -1.91 -5.09
C LYS A 80 16.47 -1.44 -3.92
N LYS A 81 16.20 -1.92 -2.69
CA LYS A 81 16.88 -1.53 -1.44
C LYS A 81 16.82 -0.03 -1.15
N ARG A 82 15.80 0.67 -1.68
CA ARG A 82 15.48 2.05 -1.30
C ARG A 82 14.52 2.03 -0.10
N GLN A 83 14.30 3.21 0.47
CA GLN A 83 13.49 3.37 1.69
C GLN A 83 12.39 4.41 1.44
N PRO A 84 11.36 4.07 0.64
CA PRO A 84 10.31 5.02 0.22
C PRO A 84 9.58 5.68 1.40
N TRP A 85 9.46 4.98 2.53
CA TRP A 85 8.87 5.51 3.76
C TRP A 85 9.62 6.73 4.30
N ARG A 86 10.93 6.89 4.07
CA ARG A 86 11.66 8.10 4.50
C ARG A 86 11.15 9.36 3.78
N THR A 87 10.86 9.25 2.49
CA THR A 87 10.26 10.35 1.71
C THR A 87 8.84 10.65 2.20
N MET A 88 8.04 9.59 2.42
CA MET A 88 6.66 9.72 2.91
C MET A 88 6.60 10.30 4.33
N ARG A 89 7.53 9.94 5.22
CA ARG A 89 7.62 10.46 6.59
C ARG A 89 7.80 11.97 6.65
N SER A 90 8.54 12.52 5.69
CA SER A 90 8.75 13.97 5.57
C SER A 90 7.68 14.69 4.73
N LEU A 91 6.77 13.94 4.11
CA LEU A 91 5.83 14.49 3.13
C LEU A 91 4.72 15.25 3.83
N LYS A 92 4.58 16.53 3.50
CA LYS A 92 3.43 17.33 3.93
C LYS A 92 2.26 17.09 2.97
N GLN A 93 1.05 17.22 3.49
CA GLN A 93 -0.16 17.10 2.68
C GLN A 93 -0.17 18.11 1.51
N SER A 94 0.36 19.33 1.72
CA SER A 94 0.48 20.36 0.67
C SER A 94 1.38 19.95 -0.50
N ASP A 95 2.33 19.04 -0.27
CA ASP A 95 3.35 18.67 -1.24
C ASP A 95 2.98 17.36 -1.96
N PHE A 96 1.90 16.70 -1.51
CA PHE A 96 1.48 15.39 -1.99
C PHE A 96 1.21 15.39 -3.49
N GLU A 97 0.41 16.34 -3.98
CA GLU A 97 0.05 16.42 -5.39
C GLU A 97 1.28 16.62 -6.30
N GLN A 98 2.18 17.53 -5.92
CA GLN A 98 3.41 17.78 -6.67
C GLN A 98 4.32 16.55 -6.68
N TRP A 99 4.42 15.84 -5.55
CA TRP A 99 5.20 14.61 -5.46
C TRP A 99 4.65 13.51 -6.38
N ILE A 100 3.33 13.29 -6.37
CA ILE A 100 2.67 12.34 -7.27
C ILE A 100 2.87 12.74 -8.75
N ALA A 101 2.72 14.03 -9.08
CA ALA A 101 2.96 14.52 -10.43
C ALA A 101 4.41 14.25 -10.89
N LYS A 102 5.40 14.45 -10.01
CA LYS A 102 6.81 14.14 -10.31
C LYS A 102 7.02 12.66 -10.62
N LEU A 103 6.41 11.76 -9.84
CA LEU A 103 6.53 10.31 -10.06
C LEU A 103 5.86 9.88 -11.37
N ARG A 104 4.72 10.48 -11.73
CA ARG A 104 4.04 10.23 -13.02
C ARG A 104 4.88 10.74 -14.20
N ASN A 105 5.47 11.94 -14.08
CA ASN A 105 6.31 12.53 -15.12
C ASN A 105 7.58 11.69 -15.41
N THR A 106 8.14 11.03 -14.40
CA THR A 106 9.26 10.10 -14.58
C THR A 106 8.84 8.68 -14.97
N LYS A 107 7.54 8.45 -15.19
CA LYS A 107 6.93 7.14 -15.45
C LYS A 107 7.21 6.09 -14.36
N ALA A 108 7.54 6.55 -13.15
CA ALA A 108 7.78 5.68 -12.00
C ALA A 108 6.46 5.21 -11.36
N LEU A 109 5.37 5.95 -11.55
CA LEU A 109 4.05 5.66 -11.00
C LEU A 109 3.03 5.53 -12.12
N ARG A 110 2.14 4.52 -12.02
CA ARG A 110 1.01 4.35 -12.94
C ARG A 110 0.10 5.58 -12.90
N ASN A 111 -0.51 5.91 -14.03
CA ASN A 111 -1.50 6.97 -14.10
C ASN A 111 -2.87 6.45 -13.62
N ASP A 112 -3.05 6.39 -12.31
CA ASP A 112 -4.29 5.98 -11.63
C ASP A 112 -4.49 6.81 -10.36
N ASP A 113 -5.65 6.71 -9.73
CA ASP A 113 -5.97 7.40 -8.48
C ASP A 113 -5.06 6.96 -7.32
N VAL A 114 -4.58 7.95 -6.56
CA VAL A 114 -3.62 7.72 -5.48
C VAL A 114 -4.17 8.23 -4.17
N THR A 115 -4.24 7.35 -3.18
CA THR A 115 -4.51 7.73 -1.79
C THR A 115 -3.39 7.22 -0.89
N LEU A 116 -3.02 8.01 0.11
CA LEU A 116 -2.06 7.66 1.15
C LEU A 116 -2.63 8.03 2.53
N LEU A 117 -2.65 7.08 3.44
CA LEU A 117 -2.92 7.28 4.86
C LEU A 117 -1.68 6.86 5.65
N GLN A 118 -1.22 7.75 6.54
CA GLN A 118 -0.09 7.49 7.43
C GLN A 118 -0.56 7.48 8.88
N ILE A 119 -0.19 6.45 9.63
CA ILE A 119 -0.50 6.30 11.06
C ILE A 119 0.80 6.05 11.80
N ILE A 120 1.06 6.79 12.88
CA ILE A 120 2.27 6.68 13.70
C ILE A 120 1.86 6.36 15.12
N THR A 121 2.40 5.29 15.69
CA THR A 121 2.17 4.94 17.09
C THR A 121 3.07 5.79 17.99
N LYS A 122 2.48 6.49 18.96
CA LYS A 122 3.17 7.36 19.92
C LYS A 122 3.26 6.72 21.30
#